data_AF-A0A8T6IGQ3-F1
#
_entry.id   AF-A0A8T6IGQ3-F1
#
_cell.length_a   1.000
_cell.length_b   1.000
_cell.length_c   1.000
_cell.angle_alpha   90.00
_cell.angle_beta   90.00
_cell.angle_gamma   90.00
#
_symmetry.space_group_name_H-M   'P 1'
#
loop_
_entity.id
_entity.type
_entity.pdbx_description
1 polymer ?
#
loop_
_entity_poly.entity_id
_entity_poly.type
_entity_poly.pdbx_seq_one_letter_code
_entity_poly.pdbx_strand_id
1 'polypeptide(L)'
;DGGVDLRGENINLLYRDAGFDFHTANLMVEDALDEGADIFLTVSTQVGMIAVNAMSELEDPPPLIFAIVTDPHDSGLATATCIKPPNVTGTLMHFDLREYARTAYLQDPDFASIGFIGDANDPATPGFVATARRTVERLGFRVEIATIVTAADYAIATESLLDKNVDAIGILPHTGSSTGVASIVDAAYGVPVFSSLVSDVIHGVTVTAGFEGWYREGVQAARMVIAYLEGELDIATTAIASTPSFAVAVNLDSAEAQGLEITEALLAEADYIVQGGAAEGMALEIPGEVALMEMTLEERRAEDAAFLENLHCAPDMIAEQLSTLGSAGG
;
A
#
# COMPACT_ATOMS: atom_id res chain seq x y z
N ASP A 1 16.66 -2.23 -25.34
CA ASP A 1 15.96 -1.51 -26.43
C ASP A 1 14.45 -1.29 -26.20
N GLY A 2 13.98 -1.15 -24.95
CA GLY A 2 12.55 -1.14 -24.60
C GLY A 2 11.93 0.21 -24.24
N GLY A 3 12.56 1.34 -24.61
CA GLY A 3 12.04 2.67 -24.29
C GLY A 3 10.71 2.94 -25.00
N VAL A 4 9.64 3.19 -24.25
CA VAL A 4 8.38 3.70 -24.82
C VAL A 4 8.51 5.20 -24.95
N ASP A 5 8.71 5.68 -26.18
CA ASP A 5 8.63 7.09 -26.54
C ASP A 5 7.17 7.55 -26.47
N LEU A 6 6.78 8.10 -25.32
CA LEU A 6 5.48 8.73 -25.15
C LEU A 6 5.52 10.12 -25.79
N ARG A 7 5.28 10.15 -27.12
CA ARG A 7 4.89 11.33 -27.92
C ARG A 7 6.01 12.28 -28.38
N GLY A 8 7.23 11.80 -28.55
CA GLY A 8 8.20 12.42 -29.48
C GLY A 8 8.90 13.69 -28.98
N GLU A 9 9.25 13.75 -27.69
CA GLU A 9 10.54 14.23 -27.14
C GLU A 9 10.47 14.42 -25.60
N ASN A 10 11.61 14.15 -24.94
CA ASN A 10 12.07 14.51 -23.58
C ASN A 10 12.14 13.46 -22.47
N ILE A 11 11.57 12.25 -22.60
CA ILE A 11 11.70 11.20 -21.55
C ILE A 11 11.89 9.81 -22.19
N ASN A 12 12.87 9.04 -21.70
CA ASN A 12 13.06 7.63 -22.02
C ASN A 12 12.70 6.76 -20.80
N LEU A 13 11.62 5.98 -20.89
CA LEU A 13 11.18 5.12 -19.79
C LEU A 13 11.76 3.71 -19.92
N LEU A 14 12.62 3.33 -18.97
CA LEU A 14 13.16 1.98 -18.83
C LEU A 14 12.26 1.14 -17.92
N TYR A 15 11.14 0.65 -18.45
CA TYR A 15 10.19 -0.16 -17.68
C TYR A 15 10.66 -1.61 -17.52
N ARG A 16 10.65 -2.11 -16.29
CA ARG A 16 10.99 -3.49 -15.92
C ARG A 16 10.02 -4.01 -14.86
N ASP A 17 9.62 -5.27 -14.98
CA ASP A 17 8.78 -5.97 -14.00
C ASP A 17 9.46 -7.28 -13.60
N ALA A 18 9.74 -7.41 -12.31
CA ALA A 18 10.42 -8.57 -11.74
C ALA A 18 9.52 -9.80 -11.59
N GLY A 19 8.20 -9.68 -11.80
CA GLY A 19 7.26 -10.81 -11.75
C GLY A 19 7.28 -11.54 -10.40
N PHE A 20 7.39 -10.78 -9.30
CA PHE A 20 7.56 -11.30 -7.93
C PHE A 20 8.87 -12.05 -7.64
N ASP A 21 9.85 -12.04 -8.56
CA ASP A 21 11.14 -12.70 -8.34
C ASP A 21 12.21 -11.70 -7.85
N PHE A 22 12.62 -11.84 -6.58
CA PHE A 22 13.61 -10.96 -5.97
C PHE A 22 14.97 -11.01 -6.66
N HIS A 23 15.39 -12.16 -7.18
CA HIS A 23 16.67 -12.25 -7.87
C HIS A 23 16.65 -11.43 -9.17
N THR A 24 15.57 -11.56 -9.94
CA THR A 24 15.32 -10.75 -11.13
C THR A 24 15.26 -9.26 -10.79
N ALA A 25 14.58 -8.88 -9.70
CA ALA A 25 14.54 -7.48 -9.24
C ALA A 25 15.94 -6.91 -8.95
N ASN A 26 16.83 -7.69 -8.32
CA ASN A 26 18.22 -7.27 -8.10
C ASN A 26 18.96 -7.02 -9.41
N LEU A 27 18.90 -7.97 -10.34
CA LEU A 27 19.54 -7.82 -11.66
C LEU A 27 18.99 -6.62 -12.44
N MET A 28 17.68 -6.36 -12.36
CA MET A 28 17.06 -5.22 -13.02
C MET A 28 17.56 -3.88 -12.47
N VAL A 29 17.78 -3.78 -11.15
CA VAL A 29 18.34 -2.58 -10.52
C VAL A 29 19.81 -2.41 -10.88
N GLU A 30 20.60 -3.48 -10.86
CA GLU A 30 22.01 -3.46 -11.29
C GLU A 30 22.14 -3.00 -12.76
N ASP A 31 21.36 -3.58 -13.66
CA ASP A 31 21.33 -3.19 -15.08
C ASP A 31 20.94 -1.72 -15.25
N ALA A 32 19.95 -1.22 -14.50
CA ALA A 32 19.50 0.17 -14.59
C ALA A 32 20.56 1.17 -14.07
N LEU A 33 21.35 0.76 -13.07
CA LEU A 33 22.50 1.53 -12.59
C LEU A 33 23.60 1.60 -13.67
N ASP A 34 23.90 0.48 -14.31
CA ASP A 34 24.89 0.41 -15.40
C ASP A 34 24.46 1.19 -16.65
N GLU A 35 23.15 1.25 -16.93
CA GLU A 35 22.56 2.04 -18.02
C GLU A 35 22.59 3.56 -17.75
N GLY A 36 22.89 3.99 -16.52
CA GLY A 36 23.06 5.40 -16.16
C GLY A 36 21.76 6.20 -16.16
N ALA A 37 20.68 5.64 -15.62
CA ALA A 37 19.39 6.33 -15.52
C ALA A 37 19.49 7.62 -14.67
N ASP A 38 18.87 8.71 -15.14
CA ASP A 38 18.88 10.01 -14.44
C ASP A 38 18.09 9.99 -13.11
N ILE A 39 17.08 9.11 -13.02
CA ILE A 39 16.24 8.94 -11.84
C ILE A 39 15.63 7.54 -11.82
N PHE A 40 15.53 6.96 -10.62
CA PHE A 40 14.86 5.70 -10.36
C PHE A 40 13.47 5.96 -9.79
N LEU A 41 12.45 5.32 -10.38
CA LEU A 41 11.11 5.21 -9.81
C LEU A 41 10.84 3.75 -9.47
N THR A 42 10.81 3.41 -8.19
CA THR A 42 10.53 2.04 -7.74
C THR A 42 9.12 1.92 -7.21
N VAL A 43 8.38 0.90 -7.64
CA VAL A 43 7.05 0.58 -7.12
C VAL A 43 7.17 -0.65 -6.23
N SER A 44 6.53 -0.60 -5.05
CA SER A 44 6.60 -1.56 -3.92
C SER A 44 7.80 -1.38 -2.98
N THR A 45 7.59 -1.79 -1.73
CA THR A 45 8.60 -1.78 -0.65
C THR A 45 9.86 -2.57 -1.03
N GLN A 46 9.68 -3.77 -1.60
CA GLN A 46 10.75 -4.71 -1.91
C GLN A 46 11.72 -4.16 -2.95
N VAL A 47 11.19 -3.60 -4.04
CA VAL A 47 12.00 -3.02 -5.11
C VAL A 47 12.71 -1.76 -4.61
N GLY A 48 12.04 -0.95 -3.80
CA GLY A 48 12.68 0.19 -3.13
C GLY A 48 13.87 -0.24 -2.28
N MET A 49 13.71 -1.28 -1.45
CA MET A 49 14.80 -1.76 -0.59
C MET A 49 15.98 -2.25 -1.39
N ILE A 50 15.73 -2.99 -2.47
CA ILE A 50 16.78 -3.46 -3.39
C ILE A 50 17.52 -2.26 -3.98
N ALA A 51 16.80 -1.25 -4.45
CA ALA A 51 17.40 -0.04 -5.02
C ALA A 51 18.26 0.73 -3.99
N VAL A 52 17.73 0.98 -2.79
CA VAL A 52 18.50 1.66 -1.73
C VAL A 52 19.76 0.88 -1.35
N ASN A 53 19.65 -0.45 -1.22
CA ASN A 53 20.81 -1.29 -0.89
C ASN A 53 21.85 -1.32 -2.02
N ALA A 54 21.43 -1.37 -3.28
CA ALA A 54 22.35 -1.32 -4.42
C ALA A 54 23.07 0.03 -4.53
N MET A 55 22.41 1.11 -4.08
CA MET A 55 22.93 2.47 -4.11
C MET A 55 23.75 2.87 -2.88
N SER A 56 23.69 2.13 -1.77
CA SER A 56 24.22 2.57 -0.47
C SER A 56 25.74 2.75 -0.43
N GLU A 57 26.47 2.03 -1.29
CA GLU A 57 27.94 2.08 -1.37
C GLU A 57 28.45 2.99 -2.52
N LEU A 58 27.55 3.61 -3.29
CA LEU A 58 27.93 4.52 -4.36
C LEU A 58 28.35 5.88 -3.77
N GLU A 59 29.42 6.47 -4.31
CA GLU A 59 29.86 7.82 -3.90
C GLU A 59 28.87 8.91 -4.31
N ASP A 60 28.23 8.72 -5.47
CA ASP A 60 27.20 9.61 -6.04
C ASP A 60 26.01 8.76 -6.52
N PRO A 61 25.15 8.28 -5.61
CA PRO A 61 24.03 7.44 -5.97
C PRO A 61 22.97 8.23 -6.75
N PRO A 62 22.33 7.63 -7.77
CA PRO A 62 21.29 8.32 -8.50
C PRO A 62 20.07 8.62 -7.60
N PRO A 63 19.29 9.65 -7.97
CA PRO A 63 17.97 9.94 -7.42
C PRO A 63 17.06 8.71 -7.37
N LEU A 64 16.40 8.49 -6.24
CA LEU A 64 15.38 7.46 -6.06
C LEU A 64 14.10 8.06 -5.47
N ILE A 65 13.00 7.88 -6.21
CA ILE A 65 11.64 8.16 -5.76
C ILE A 65 10.92 6.81 -5.67
N PHE A 66 10.58 6.36 -4.47
CA PHE A 66 9.73 5.17 -4.32
C PHE A 66 8.24 5.55 -4.36
N ALA A 67 7.40 4.60 -4.76
CA ALA A 67 5.96 4.77 -4.79
C ALA A 67 5.28 3.55 -4.16
N ILE A 68 4.15 3.81 -3.48
CA ILE A 68 3.27 2.76 -2.96
C ILE A 68 4.02 1.83 -1.97
N VAL A 69 4.81 2.44 -1.09
CA VAL A 69 5.54 1.73 -0.03
C VAL A 69 4.69 1.71 1.23
N THR A 70 4.45 0.53 1.80
CA THR A 70 3.59 0.38 2.98
C THR A 70 4.21 0.97 4.24
N ASP A 71 5.50 0.68 4.48
CA ASP A 71 6.24 1.21 5.62
C ASP A 71 7.70 1.47 5.23
N PRO A 72 8.06 2.70 4.84
CA PRO A 72 9.44 3.02 4.49
C PRO A 72 10.38 3.03 5.70
N HIS A 73 9.85 3.00 6.93
CA HIS A 73 10.62 3.11 8.15
C HIS A 73 11.13 1.76 8.62
N ASP A 74 10.21 0.82 8.84
CA ASP A 74 10.57 -0.52 9.26
C ASP A 74 11.26 -1.32 8.13
N SER A 75 11.04 -0.95 6.86
CA SER A 75 11.75 -1.53 5.72
C SER A 75 13.18 -1.02 5.54
N GLY A 76 13.60 0.01 6.30
CA GLY A 76 14.93 0.61 6.20
C GLY A 76 15.15 1.52 5.01
N LEU A 77 14.08 1.94 4.30
CA LEU A 77 14.18 2.93 3.23
C LEU A 77 14.47 4.34 3.75
N ALA A 78 13.95 4.66 4.94
CA ALA A 78 14.11 5.94 5.60
C ALA A 78 13.84 5.83 7.09
N THR A 79 14.68 6.36 7.97
CA THR A 79 14.45 6.33 9.43
C THR A 79 13.19 7.11 9.86
N ALA A 80 12.85 8.18 9.16
CA ALA A 80 11.63 8.97 9.33
C ALA A 80 11.31 9.74 8.04
N THR A 81 10.15 10.40 7.97
CA THR A 81 9.71 11.17 6.79
C THR A 81 10.78 12.14 6.25
N CYS A 82 11.56 12.75 7.14
CA CYS A 82 12.66 13.66 6.79
C CYS A 82 14.05 13.19 7.21
N ILE A 83 14.18 12.00 7.79
CA ILE A 83 15.47 11.39 8.16
C ILE A 83 15.65 10.18 7.26
N LYS A 84 16.34 10.39 6.15
CA LYS A 84 16.45 9.44 5.04
C LYS A 84 17.75 9.66 4.25
N PRO A 85 18.19 8.71 3.42
CA PRO A 85 19.29 8.95 2.51
C PRO A 85 19.01 10.19 1.64
N PRO A 86 20.03 11.03 1.34
CA PRO A 86 19.83 12.31 0.67
C PRO A 86 19.32 12.18 -0.77
N ASN A 87 19.55 11.03 -1.42
CA ASN A 87 19.07 10.72 -2.76
C ASN A 87 17.71 10.00 -2.77
N VAL A 88 17.07 9.79 -1.60
CA VAL A 88 15.83 9.02 -1.47
C VAL A 88 14.68 9.92 -1.01
N THR A 89 13.53 9.80 -1.67
CA THR A 89 12.21 10.24 -1.20
C THR A 89 11.14 9.36 -1.84
N GLY A 90 9.86 9.69 -1.70
CA GLY A 90 8.80 8.92 -2.34
C GLY A 90 7.43 9.16 -1.76
N THR A 91 6.50 8.26 -2.07
CA THR A 91 5.15 8.22 -1.52
C THR A 91 4.93 6.98 -0.66
N LEU A 92 4.21 7.16 0.45
CA LEU A 92 3.83 6.09 1.37
C LEU A 92 2.35 5.74 1.17
N MET A 93 2.07 4.43 1.11
CA MET A 93 0.72 3.88 1.21
C MET A 93 0.26 3.96 2.67
N HIS A 94 -0.54 4.99 2.99
CA HIS A 94 -1.08 5.13 4.33
C HIS A 94 -2.13 4.03 4.61
N PHE A 95 -1.89 3.24 5.65
CA PHE A 95 -2.83 2.23 6.15
C PHE A 95 -3.07 2.41 7.65
N ASP A 96 -4.31 2.77 8.03
CA ASP A 96 -4.72 2.84 9.43
C ASP A 96 -5.36 1.51 9.86
N LEU A 97 -4.55 0.67 10.51
CA LEU A 97 -5.01 -0.61 11.06
C LEU A 97 -6.11 -0.45 12.13
N ARG A 98 -6.22 0.71 12.81
CA ARG A 98 -7.28 0.91 13.81
C ARG A 98 -8.62 1.09 13.14
N GLU A 99 -8.69 1.90 12.09
CA GLU A 99 -9.90 2.06 11.30
C GLU A 99 -10.28 0.75 10.60
N TYR A 100 -9.28 0.01 10.09
CA TYR A 100 -9.52 -1.34 9.58
C TYR A 100 -10.12 -2.27 10.65
N ALA A 101 -9.49 -2.41 11.82
CA ALA A 101 -9.97 -3.26 12.90
C ALA A 101 -11.34 -2.82 13.47
N ARG A 102 -11.64 -1.51 13.41
CA ARG A 102 -12.92 -0.96 13.82
C ARG A 102 -14.07 -1.49 12.95
N THR A 103 -13.85 -1.78 11.66
CA THR A 103 -14.91 -2.33 10.80
C THR A 103 -15.38 -3.72 11.25
N ALA A 104 -14.47 -4.58 11.73
CA ALA A 104 -14.84 -5.86 12.33
C ALA A 104 -15.69 -5.66 13.60
N TYR A 105 -15.37 -4.66 14.41
CA TYR A 105 -16.16 -4.30 15.59
C TYR A 105 -17.54 -3.73 15.25
N LEU A 106 -17.65 -2.91 14.19
CA LEU A 106 -18.93 -2.41 13.71
C LEU A 106 -19.81 -3.54 13.14
N GLN A 107 -19.19 -4.54 12.52
CA GLN A 107 -19.89 -5.70 12.01
C GLN A 107 -20.39 -6.61 13.14
N ASP A 108 -19.51 -6.98 14.07
CA ASP A 108 -19.91 -7.81 15.20
C ASP A 108 -18.99 -7.57 16.41
N PRO A 109 -19.46 -6.84 17.44
CA PRO A 109 -18.68 -6.62 18.65
C PRO A 109 -18.56 -7.88 19.52
N ASP A 110 -19.34 -8.94 19.23
CA ASP A 110 -19.31 -10.21 19.97
C ASP A 110 -18.36 -11.24 19.35
N PHE A 111 -17.67 -10.92 18.24
CA PHE A 111 -16.57 -11.74 17.75
C PHE A 111 -15.57 -12.03 18.88
N ALA A 112 -15.19 -13.29 19.06
CA ALA A 112 -14.23 -13.70 20.08
C ALA A 112 -12.80 -13.72 19.55
N SER A 113 -12.63 -13.91 18.24
CA SER A 113 -11.34 -14.08 17.58
C SER A 113 -11.35 -13.66 16.11
N ILE A 114 -10.28 -12.97 15.70
CA ILE A 114 -10.00 -12.67 14.29
C ILE A 114 -8.67 -13.34 13.91
N GLY A 115 -8.66 -14.07 12.81
CA GLY A 115 -7.46 -14.63 12.21
C GLY A 115 -6.91 -13.70 11.13
N PHE A 116 -5.67 -13.24 11.24
CA PHE A 116 -5.05 -12.43 10.21
C PHE A 116 -4.11 -13.24 9.32
N ILE A 117 -4.21 -13.02 8.01
CA ILE A 117 -3.25 -13.50 7.01
C ILE A 117 -2.33 -12.32 6.65
N GLY A 118 -1.02 -12.53 6.79
CA GLY A 118 0.01 -11.57 6.38
C GLY A 118 1.00 -12.15 5.37
N ASP A 119 1.67 -11.28 4.61
CA ASP A 119 2.69 -11.66 3.63
C ASP A 119 4.08 -11.74 4.29
N ALA A 120 4.65 -12.94 4.38
CA ALA A 120 5.97 -13.12 4.98
C ALA A 120 7.11 -12.50 4.15
N ASN A 121 6.86 -12.17 2.89
CA ASN A 121 7.81 -11.43 2.05
C ASN A 121 7.69 -9.92 2.18
N ASP A 122 6.66 -9.41 2.87
CA ASP A 122 6.54 -7.99 3.18
C ASP A 122 7.27 -7.70 4.52
N PRO A 123 8.36 -6.92 4.50
CA PRO A 123 9.08 -6.54 5.71
C PRO A 123 8.22 -5.76 6.72
N ALA A 124 7.11 -5.16 6.30
CA ALA A 124 6.19 -4.45 7.17
C ALA A 124 5.22 -5.39 7.91
N THR A 125 5.07 -6.65 7.48
CA THR A 125 4.14 -7.63 8.09
C THR A 125 4.34 -7.81 9.59
N PRO A 126 5.57 -7.97 10.14
CA PRO A 126 5.77 -8.03 11.58
C PRO A 126 5.21 -6.81 12.34
N GLY A 127 5.36 -5.61 11.76
CA GLY A 127 4.82 -4.35 12.30
C GLY A 127 3.30 -4.31 12.31
N PHE A 128 2.66 -4.77 11.22
CA PHE A 128 1.19 -4.92 11.16
C PHE A 128 0.69 -5.93 12.17
N VAL A 129 1.32 -7.10 12.28
CA VAL A 129 0.94 -8.13 13.24
C VAL A 129 1.04 -7.62 14.68
N ALA A 130 2.13 -6.93 15.03
CA ALA A 130 2.30 -6.35 16.36
C ALA A 130 1.23 -5.29 16.66
N THR A 131 0.91 -4.45 15.67
CA THR A 131 -0.12 -3.42 15.81
C THR A 131 -1.53 -4.01 15.83
N ALA A 132 -1.77 -5.10 15.10
CA ALA A 132 -3.04 -5.83 15.08
C ALA A 132 -3.30 -6.39 16.47
N ARG A 133 -2.35 -7.14 17.03
CA ARG A 133 -2.43 -7.63 18.42
C ARG A 133 -2.76 -6.50 19.40
N ARG A 134 -2.00 -5.41 19.39
CA ARG A 134 -2.25 -4.28 20.31
C ARG A 134 -3.62 -3.62 20.12
N THR A 135 -4.14 -3.53 18.90
CA THR A 135 -5.34 -2.74 18.58
C THR A 135 -6.60 -3.59 18.69
N VAL A 136 -6.57 -4.77 18.09
CA VAL A 136 -7.68 -5.73 18.04
C VAL A 136 -7.94 -6.32 19.42
N GLU A 137 -6.90 -6.63 20.21
CA GLU A 137 -7.08 -7.10 21.60
C GLU A 137 -7.67 -6.01 22.50
N ARG A 138 -7.43 -4.72 22.22
CA ARG A 138 -8.08 -3.61 22.92
C ARG A 138 -9.57 -3.48 22.60
N LEU A 139 -10.01 -4.02 21.46
CA LEU A 139 -11.43 -4.11 21.09
C LEU A 139 -12.10 -5.37 21.67
N GLY A 140 -11.36 -6.25 22.35
CA GLY A 140 -11.89 -7.46 22.99
C GLY A 140 -11.66 -8.75 22.19
N PHE A 141 -11.04 -8.66 21.01
CA PHE A 141 -10.87 -9.79 20.10
C PHE A 141 -9.53 -10.48 20.31
N ARG A 142 -9.51 -11.82 20.31
CA ARG A 142 -8.25 -12.59 20.26
C ARG A 142 -7.70 -12.57 18.84
N VAL A 143 -6.38 -12.56 18.72
CA VAL A 143 -5.69 -12.50 17.42
C VAL A 143 -4.95 -13.80 17.14
N GLU A 144 -5.34 -14.47 16.06
CA GLU A 144 -4.61 -15.57 15.45
C GLU A 144 -3.89 -15.09 14.20
N ILE A 145 -2.71 -15.63 13.90
CA ILE A 145 -1.91 -15.21 12.75
C ILE A 145 -1.58 -16.44 11.89
N ALA A 146 -1.72 -16.28 10.58
CA ALA A 146 -1.16 -17.13 9.55
C ALA A 146 -0.36 -16.25 8.58
N THR A 147 0.62 -16.84 7.90
CA THR A 147 1.46 -16.12 6.94
C THR A 147 1.56 -16.89 5.64
N ILE A 148 1.62 -16.17 4.53
CA ILE A 148 1.83 -16.71 3.19
C ILE A 148 3.21 -16.32 2.65
N VAL A 149 3.78 -17.13 1.76
CA VAL A 149 5.01 -16.82 1.01
C VAL A 149 4.73 -16.84 -0.49
N THR A 150 3.80 -17.68 -0.93
CA THR A 150 3.44 -17.87 -2.33
C THR A 150 1.93 -17.94 -2.51
N ALA A 151 1.46 -17.84 -3.75
CA ALA A 151 0.04 -17.97 -4.05
C ALA A 151 -0.56 -19.35 -3.69
N ALA A 152 0.26 -20.39 -3.52
CA ALA A 152 -0.23 -21.70 -3.09
C ALA A 152 -0.58 -21.74 -1.59
N ASP A 153 -0.06 -20.79 -0.79
CA ASP A 153 -0.23 -20.81 0.67
C ASP A 153 -1.58 -20.22 1.12
N TYR A 154 -2.29 -19.49 0.25
CA TYR A 154 -3.53 -18.79 0.60
C TYR A 154 -4.60 -19.70 1.21
N ALA A 155 -4.92 -20.81 0.53
CA ALA A 155 -5.92 -21.76 1.01
C ALA A 155 -5.47 -22.43 2.32
N ILE A 156 -4.20 -22.84 2.40
CA ILE A 156 -3.62 -23.53 3.56
C ILE A 156 -3.61 -22.60 4.79
N ALA A 157 -3.21 -21.35 4.61
CA ALA A 157 -3.22 -20.35 5.68
C ALA A 157 -4.64 -20.10 6.19
N THR A 158 -5.62 -20.04 5.28
CA THR A 158 -7.04 -19.89 5.60
C THR A 158 -7.56 -21.08 6.40
N GLU A 159 -7.34 -22.31 5.92
CA GLU A 159 -7.72 -23.55 6.61
C GLU A 159 -7.11 -23.62 8.01
N SER A 160 -5.84 -23.23 8.17
CA SER A 160 -5.18 -23.16 9.47
C SER A 160 -5.83 -22.18 10.45
N LEU A 161 -6.45 -21.10 9.97
CA LEU A 161 -7.20 -20.18 10.82
C LEU A 161 -8.58 -20.76 11.18
N LEU A 162 -9.23 -21.45 10.24
CA LEU A 162 -10.50 -22.13 10.50
C LEU A 162 -10.36 -23.26 11.52
N ASP A 163 -9.26 -24.02 11.49
CA ASP A 163 -8.93 -25.04 12.50
C ASP A 163 -8.85 -24.46 13.92
N LYS A 164 -8.58 -23.15 14.03
CA LYS A 164 -8.54 -22.40 15.30
C LYS A 164 -9.89 -21.79 15.69
N ASN A 165 -10.93 -21.98 14.87
CA ASN A 165 -12.29 -21.46 15.08
C ASN A 165 -12.31 -19.93 15.23
N VAL A 166 -11.67 -19.22 14.30
CA VAL A 166 -11.79 -17.76 14.23
C VAL A 166 -13.18 -17.36 13.73
N ASP A 167 -13.71 -16.23 14.21
CA ASP A 167 -15.04 -15.73 13.84
C ASP A 167 -14.99 -14.89 12.56
N ALA A 168 -13.82 -14.33 12.24
CA ALA A 168 -13.56 -13.61 11.01
C ALA A 168 -12.11 -13.82 10.56
N ILE A 169 -11.87 -13.69 9.25
CA ILE A 169 -10.53 -13.68 8.66
C ILE A 169 -10.22 -12.26 8.19
N GLY A 170 -9.08 -11.70 8.60
CA GLY A 170 -8.58 -10.42 8.14
C GLY A 170 -7.37 -10.57 7.24
N ILE A 171 -7.35 -9.88 6.11
CA ILE A 171 -6.21 -9.81 5.20
C ILE A 171 -5.46 -8.50 5.51
N LEU A 172 -4.21 -8.60 5.96
CA LEU A 172 -3.31 -7.46 6.13
C LEU A 172 -2.78 -6.98 4.77
N PRO A 173 -2.18 -5.78 4.67
CA PRO A 173 -1.58 -5.34 3.42
C PRO A 173 -0.63 -6.40 2.86
N HIS A 174 -0.78 -6.70 1.57
CA HIS A 174 0.01 -7.72 0.90
C HIS A 174 0.36 -7.28 -0.52
N THR A 175 1.42 -7.89 -1.06
CA THR A 175 1.82 -7.69 -2.45
C THR A 175 1.22 -8.74 -3.39
N GLY A 176 0.64 -9.82 -2.84
CA GLY A 176 0.18 -10.96 -3.63
C GLY A 176 -1.01 -10.69 -4.57
N SER A 177 -1.23 -11.63 -5.50
CA SER A 177 -2.17 -11.46 -6.61
C SER A 177 -3.65 -11.54 -6.22
N SER A 178 -4.50 -10.89 -7.01
CA SER A 178 -5.97 -10.94 -6.90
C SER A 178 -6.56 -12.35 -6.93
N THR A 179 -5.89 -13.29 -7.62
CA THR A 179 -6.29 -14.72 -7.61
C THR A 179 -6.08 -15.38 -6.25
N GLY A 180 -5.09 -14.91 -5.49
CA GLY A 180 -4.83 -15.36 -4.12
C GLY A 180 -5.95 -14.98 -3.15
N VAL A 181 -6.44 -13.74 -3.26
CA VAL A 181 -7.57 -13.24 -2.47
C VAL A 181 -8.83 -14.09 -2.70
N ALA A 182 -9.17 -14.38 -3.96
CA ALA A 182 -10.30 -15.26 -4.28
C ALA A 182 -10.14 -16.66 -3.65
N SER A 183 -8.91 -17.17 -3.56
CA SER A 183 -8.63 -18.47 -2.96
C SER A 183 -8.82 -18.46 -1.43
N ILE A 184 -8.58 -17.34 -0.74
CA ILE A 184 -8.95 -17.16 0.67
C ILE A 184 -10.47 -17.22 0.81
N VAL A 185 -11.20 -16.47 -0.01
CA VAL A 185 -12.67 -16.39 0.05
C VAL A 185 -13.29 -17.77 -0.13
N ASP A 186 -12.85 -18.53 -1.14
CA ASP A 186 -13.33 -19.89 -1.40
C ASP A 186 -13.04 -20.83 -0.22
N ALA A 187 -11.85 -20.70 0.40
CA ALA A 187 -11.42 -21.54 1.51
C ALA A 187 -12.01 -21.12 2.87
N ALA A 188 -12.64 -19.94 2.99
CA ALA A 188 -13.16 -19.44 4.26
C ALA A 188 -14.43 -20.17 4.74
N TYR A 189 -15.06 -20.99 3.89
CA TYR A 189 -16.21 -21.84 4.22
C TYR A 189 -17.36 -21.12 4.97
N GLY A 190 -17.64 -19.87 4.62
CA GLY A 190 -18.73 -19.08 5.22
C GLY A 190 -18.28 -18.13 6.34
N VAL A 191 -17.03 -18.19 6.79
CA VAL A 191 -16.46 -17.20 7.72
C VAL A 191 -16.25 -15.89 6.96
N PRO A 192 -16.68 -14.73 7.50
CA PRO A 192 -16.53 -13.45 6.82
C PRO A 192 -15.07 -13.07 6.68
N VAL A 193 -14.74 -12.57 5.48
CA VAL A 193 -13.40 -12.12 5.13
C VAL A 193 -13.39 -10.60 5.09
N PHE A 194 -12.44 -10.02 5.81
CA PHE A 194 -12.12 -8.60 5.83
C PHE A 194 -10.81 -8.38 5.08
N SER A 195 -10.68 -7.30 4.31
CA SER A 195 -9.38 -6.92 3.70
C SER A 195 -9.02 -5.46 3.90
N SER A 196 -7.71 -5.22 4.02
CA SER A 196 -7.09 -3.90 4.07
C SER A 196 -7.06 -3.15 2.73
N LEU A 197 -7.35 -3.83 1.62
CA LEU A 197 -7.34 -3.26 0.27
C LEU A 197 -8.76 -3.20 -0.29
N VAL A 198 -9.21 -2.02 -0.68
CA VAL A 198 -10.61 -1.81 -1.11
C VAL A 198 -10.94 -2.62 -2.36
N SER A 199 -9.97 -2.74 -3.27
CA SER A 199 -10.07 -3.51 -4.51
C SER A 199 -10.38 -5.00 -4.31
N ASP A 200 -10.19 -5.56 -3.12
CA ASP A 200 -10.44 -6.99 -2.88
C ASP A 200 -11.92 -7.33 -2.82
N VAL A 201 -12.80 -6.33 -2.69
CA VAL A 201 -14.25 -6.53 -2.58
C VAL A 201 -14.83 -7.21 -3.82
N ILE A 202 -14.27 -6.94 -5.00
CA ILE A 202 -14.68 -7.58 -6.28
C ILE A 202 -14.17 -9.02 -6.42
N HIS A 203 -13.29 -9.47 -5.53
CA HIS A 203 -12.81 -10.84 -5.45
C HIS A 203 -13.58 -11.68 -4.42
N GLY A 204 -14.71 -11.17 -3.94
CA GLY A 204 -15.62 -11.88 -3.04
C GLY A 204 -15.35 -11.64 -1.56
N VAL A 205 -14.44 -10.74 -1.20
CA VAL A 205 -14.24 -10.32 0.20
C VAL A 205 -15.50 -9.63 0.72
N THR A 206 -15.92 -9.99 1.94
CA THR A 206 -17.18 -9.55 2.55
C THR A 206 -17.17 -8.06 2.87
N VAL A 207 -16.09 -7.60 3.49
CA VAL A 207 -15.88 -6.20 3.87
C VAL A 207 -14.44 -5.81 3.55
N THR A 208 -14.23 -4.70 2.87
CA THR A 208 -12.89 -4.12 2.72
C THR A 208 -12.85 -2.76 3.39
N ALA A 209 -11.74 -2.43 4.03
CA ALA A 209 -11.57 -1.17 4.73
C ALA A 209 -10.09 -0.80 4.79
N GLY A 210 -9.71 0.20 4.02
CA GLY A 210 -8.32 0.65 3.94
C GLY A 210 -7.99 1.30 2.62
N PHE A 211 -6.88 0.88 2.01
CA PHE A 211 -6.29 1.61 0.91
C PHE A 211 -7.03 1.39 -0.43
N GLU A 212 -7.29 2.49 -1.14
CA GLU A 212 -7.87 2.51 -2.50
C GLU A 212 -7.08 3.37 -3.50
N GLY A 213 -6.13 4.18 -3.02
CA GLY A 213 -5.54 5.30 -3.75
C GLY A 213 -4.44 4.94 -4.77
N TRP A 214 -4.43 3.74 -5.36
CA TRP A 214 -3.32 3.24 -6.20
C TRP A 214 -2.89 4.20 -7.31
N TYR A 215 -3.85 4.69 -8.09
CA TYR A 215 -3.56 5.62 -9.17
C TYR A 215 -3.12 6.99 -8.67
N ARG A 216 -3.74 7.48 -7.59
CA ARG A 216 -3.37 8.76 -6.98
C ARG A 216 -1.93 8.72 -6.48
N GLU A 217 -1.50 7.63 -5.87
CA GLU A 217 -0.09 7.43 -5.47
C GLU A 217 0.85 7.42 -6.68
N GLY A 218 0.47 6.75 -7.77
CA GLY A 218 1.24 6.77 -9.02
C GLY A 218 1.38 8.19 -9.60
N VAL A 219 0.30 8.97 -9.59
CA VAL A 219 0.30 10.39 -10.01
C VAL A 219 1.20 11.21 -9.10
N GLN A 220 1.14 11.02 -7.78
CA GLN A 220 1.98 11.74 -6.83
C GLN A 220 3.47 11.44 -7.01
N ALA A 221 3.84 10.18 -7.20
CA ALA A 221 5.23 9.82 -7.51
C ALA A 221 5.69 10.45 -8.83
N ALA A 222 4.84 10.43 -9.87
CA ALA A 222 5.14 11.06 -11.15
C ALA A 222 5.32 12.58 -11.03
N ARG A 223 4.51 13.27 -10.21
CA ARG A 223 4.69 14.70 -9.91
C ARG A 223 6.08 15.00 -9.36
N MET A 224 6.56 14.19 -8.42
CA MET A 224 7.89 14.34 -7.82
C MET A 224 9.00 14.07 -8.85
N VAL A 225 8.86 13.05 -9.69
CA VAL A 225 9.81 12.75 -10.77
C VAL A 225 9.90 13.91 -11.77
N ILE A 226 8.76 14.43 -12.23
CA ILE A 226 8.72 15.55 -13.17
C ILE A 226 9.38 16.79 -12.56
N ALA A 227 9.02 17.14 -11.33
CA ALA A 227 9.59 18.30 -10.65
C ALA A 227 11.10 18.17 -10.41
N TYR A 228 11.60 16.97 -10.15
CA TYR A 228 13.04 16.72 -10.06
C TYR A 228 13.72 16.96 -11.41
N LEU A 229 13.18 16.39 -12.50
CA LEU A 229 13.73 16.54 -13.85
C LEU A 229 13.67 17.98 -14.38
N GLU A 230 12.67 18.77 -13.96
CA GLU A 230 12.55 20.19 -14.28
C GLU A 230 13.44 21.09 -13.38
N GLY A 231 14.09 20.52 -12.36
CA GLY A 231 14.96 21.25 -11.43
C GLY A 231 14.21 22.04 -10.36
N GLU A 232 12.94 21.71 -10.13
CA GLU A 232 12.03 22.36 -9.17
C GLU A 232 12.01 21.65 -7.81
N LEU A 233 12.57 20.44 -7.73
CA LEU A 233 12.58 19.60 -6.53
C LEU A 233 14.01 19.19 -6.14
N ASP A 234 14.34 19.36 -4.86
CA ASP A 234 15.55 18.81 -4.23
C ASP A 234 15.18 17.62 -3.35
N ILE A 235 15.60 16.41 -3.72
CA ILE A 235 15.23 15.17 -3.03
C ILE A 235 15.70 15.17 -1.58
N ALA A 236 16.88 15.76 -1.29
CA ALA A 236 17.45 15.75 0.04
C ALA A 236 16.57 16.50 1.04
N THR A 237 15.93 17.59 0.59
CA THR A 237 15.07 18.44 1.41
C THR A 237 13.58 18.18 1.18
N THR A 238 13.22 17.22 0.34
CA THR A 238 11.83 16.81 0.10
C THR A 238 11.41 15.72 1.07
N ALA A 239 10.27 15.90 1.76
CA ALA A 239 9.67 14.92 2.66
C ALA A 239 9.08 13.74 1.90
N ILE A 240 9.02 12.57 2.54
CA ILE A 240 8.21 11.44 2.04
C ILE A 240 6.74 11.85 2.06
N ALA A 241 6.08 11.79 0.90
CA ALA A 241 4.67 12.13 0.77
C ALA A 241 3.79 11.06 1.43
N SER A 242 2.78 11.51 2.15
CA SER A 242 1.76 10.66 2.76
C SER A 242 0.41 11.30 2.49
N THR A 243 -0.42 10.61 1.71
CA THR A 243 -1.79 11.04 1.46
C THR A 243 -2.73 10.03 2.12
N PRO A 244 -3.50 10.45 3.14
CA PRO A 244 -4.51 9.58 3.73
C PRO A 244 -5.42 8.99 2.66
N SER A 245 -5.55 7.67 2.67
CA SER A 245 -6.50 6.93 1.86
C SER A 245 -7.21 5.95 2.77
N PHE A 246 -8.53 6.07 2.84
CA PHE A 246 -9.35 5.12 3.55
C PHE A 246 -10.72 5.12 2.90
N ALA A 247 -11.17 3.95 2.46
CA ALA A 247 -12.55 3.74 2.07
C ALA A 247 -13.01 2.37 2.55
N VAL A 248 -14.32 2.24 2.71
CA VAL A 248 -14.98 0.98 3.09
C VAL A 248 -15.81 0.49 1.93
N ALA A 249 -15.66 -0.77 1.55
CA ALA A 249 -16.57 -1.44 0.64
C ALA A 249 -17.22 -2.66 1.30
N VAL A 250 -18.50 -2.88 0.98
CA VAL A 250 -19.28 -4.02 1.46
C VAL A 250 -19.74 -4.85 0.28
N ASN A 251 -19.54 -6.16 0.36
CA ASN A 251 -20.07 -7.11 -0.61
C ASN A 251 -21.31 -7.83 -0.05
N LEU A 252 -22.50 -7.36 -0.46
CA LEU A 252 -23.76 -7.94 -0.02
C LEU A 252 -24.00 -9.34 -0.58
N ASP A 253 -23.49 -9.63 -1.77
CA ASP A 253 -23.62 -10.96 -2.38
C ASP A 253 -22.81 -12.00 -1.59
N SER A 254 -21.58 -11.64 -1.20
CA SER A 254 -20.73 -12.49 -0.33
C SER A 254 -21.32 -12.64 1.06
N ALA A 255 -21.83 -11.55 1.65
CA ALA A 255 -22.46 -11.59 2.97
C ALA A 255 -23.69 -12.53 2.97
N GLU A 256 -24.55 -12.44 1.95
CA GLU A 256 -25.69 -13.35 1.79
C GLU A 256 -25.25 -14.81 1.65
N ALA A 257 -24.23 -15.08 0.82
CA ALA A 257 -23.69 -16.43 0.63
C ALA A 257 -23.09 -17.03 1.93
N GLN A 258 -22.60 -16.18 2.82
CA GLN A 258 -22.06 -16.53 4.13
C GLN A 258 -23.14 -16.60 5.22
N GLY A 259 -24.38 -16.17 4.93
CA GLY A 259 -25.43 -16.03 5.93
C GLY A 259 -25.17 -14.92 6.96
N LEU A 260 -24.33 -13.94 6.61
CA LEU A 260 -24.01 -12.78 7.43
C LEU A 260 -24.92 -11.61 7.07
N GLU A 261 -25.60 -11.03 8.06
CA GLU A 261 -26.29 -9.75 7.91
C GLU A 261 -25.32 -8.61 8.20
N ILE A 262 -25.08 -7.74 7.22
CA ILE A 262 -24.23 -6.56 7.42
C ILE A 262 -24.97 -5.54 8.30
N THR A 263 -24.29 -5.02 9.32
CA THR A 263 -24.92 -4.09 10.26
C THR A 263 -25.23 -2.75 9.62
N GLU A 264 -26.29 -2.08 10.09
CA GLU A 264 -26.62 -0.72 9.65
C GLU A 264 -25.46 0.26 9.89
N ALA A 265 -24.70 0.06 10.98
CA ALA A 265 -23.55 0.89 11.31
C ALA A 265 -22.43 0.77 10.27
N LEU A 266 -22.15 -0.45 9.78
CA LEU A 266 -21.14 -0.65 8.75
C LEU A 266 -21.64 -0.18 7.37
N LEU A 267 -22.91 -0.44 7.03
CA LEU A 267 -23.51 0.06 5.78
C LEU A 267 -23.51 1.59 5.70
N ALA A 268 -23.69 2.28 6.83
CA ALA A 268 -23.65 3.74 6.87
C ALA A 268 -22.24 4.32 6.60
N GLU A 269 -21.19 3.51 6.74
CA GLU A 269 -19.80 3.89 6.47
C GLU A 269 -19.29 3.38 5.11
N ALA A 270 -20.08 2.57 4.39
CA ALA A 270 -19.67 2.03 3.11
C ALA A 270 -19.64 3.11 2.02
N ASP A 271 -18.46 3.34 1.45
CA ASP A 271 -18.25 4.16 0.25
C ASP A 271 -18.68 3.40 -1.01
N TYR A 272 -18.54 2.07 -1.00
CA TYR A 272 -18.91 1.21 -2.12
C TYR A 272 -19.74 0.00 -1.67
N ILE A 273 -20.72 -0.39 -2.48
CA ILE A 273 -21.56 -1.55 -2.24
C ILE A 273 -21.57 -2.44 -3.47
N VAL A 274 -21.23 -3.72 -3.29
CA VAL A 274 -21.37 -4.76 -4.32
C VAL A 274 -22.67 -5.52 -4.10
N GLN A 275 -23.52 -5.54 -5.13
CA GLN A 275 -24.78 -6.27 -5.14
C GLN A 275 -25.15 -6.72 -6.56
N GLY A 276 -25.62 -7.97 -6.71
CA GLY A 276 -25.99 -8.54 -8.00
C GLY A 276 -24.82 -8.73 -8.97
N GLY A 277 -23.60 -8.91 -8.45
CA GLY A 277 -22.37 -9.02 -9.22
C GLY A 277 -21.88 -7.70 -9.85
N ALA A 278 -22.52 -6.59 -9.51
CA ALA A 278 -22.10 -5.25 -9.90
C ALA A 278 -21.61 -4.49 -8.65
N ALA A 279 -20.46 -3.84 -8.77
CA ALA A 279 -19.99 -2.91 -7.76
C ALA A 279 -20.60 -1.52 -8.06
N GLU A 280 -21.66 -1.12 -7.36
CA GLU A 280 -22.20 0.23 -7.49
C GLU A 280 -21.16 1.24 -6.97
N GLY A 281 -20.76 2.19 -7.83
CA GLY A 281 -19.76 3.22 -7.49
C GLY A 281 -18.31 2.83 -7.71
N MET A 282 -18.00 1.53 -7.85
CA MET A 282 -16.64 1.04 -8.10
C MET A 282 -16.42 0.88 -9.61
N ALA A 283 -16.10 1.99 -10.27
CA ALA A 283 -15.57 1.92 -11.63
C ALA A 283 -14.12 1.39 -11.55
N LEU A 284 -13.83 0.30 -12.27
CA LEU A 284 -12.45 -0.06 -12.63
C LEU A 284 -11.77 1.05 -13.47
N GLU A 285 -12.57 1.98 -14.01
CA GLU A 285 -12.09 3.28 -14.47
C GLU A 285 -11.87 4.17 -13.25
N ILE A 286 -10.60 4.35 -12.91
CA ILE A 286 -10.16 5.19 -11.81
C ILE A 286 -10.77 6.59 -12.00
N PRO A 287 -11.62 7.10 -11.09
CA PRO A 287 -12.23 8.42 -11.22
C PRO A 287 -11.23 9.56 -11.45
N GLY A 288 -10.00 9.41 -10.92
CA GLY A 288 -8.89 10.35 -11.11
C GLY A 288 -8.25 10.31 -12.51
N GLU A 289 -8.36 9.21 -13.26
CA GLU A 289 -7.75 9.07 -14.58
C GLU A 289 -8.49 9.89 -15.65
N VAL A 290 -9.83 9.90 -15.57
CA VAL A 290 -10.66 10.76 -16.42
C VAL A 290 -10.47 12.24 -16.06
N ALA A 291 -10.46 12.57 -14.77
CA ALA A 291 -10.28 13.95 -14.31
C ALA A 291 -8.94 14.54 -14.76
N LEU A 292 -7.82 13.82 -14.58
CA LEU A 292 -6.52 14.28 -15.03
C LEU A 292 -6.49 14.46 -16.55
N MET A 293 -7.02 13.51 -17.33
CA MET A 293 -7.03 13.61 -18.79
C MET A 293 -7.83 14.81 -19.31
N GLU A 294 -8.85 15.26 -18.59
CA GLU A 294 -9.67 16.43 -18.94
C GLU A 294 -9.04 17.78 -18.51
N MET A 295 -8.13 17.78 -17.55
CA MET A 295 -7.43 18.99 -17.10
C MET A 295 -6.46 19.53 -18.15
N THR A 296 -6.39 20.86 -18.25
CA THR A 296 -5.36 21.58 -19.00
C THR A 296 -3.98 21.44 -18.35
N LEU A 297 -2.91 21.65 -19.12
CA LEU A 297 -1.54 21.62 -18.59
C LEU A 297 -1.31 22.66 -17.48
N GLU A 298 -1.97 23.82 -17.56
CA GLU A 298 -1.88 24.89 -16.56
C GLU A 298 -2.52 24.46 -15.23
N GLU A 299 -3.71 23.84 -15.28
CA GLU A 299 -4.37 23.31 -14.09
C GLU A 299 -3.57 22.20 -13.44
N ARG A 300 -2.99 21.28 -14.24
CA ARG A 300 -2.14 20.21 -13.71
C ARG A 300 -0.90 20.78 -13.01
N ARG A 301 -0.21 21.74 -13.62
CA ARG A 301 0.96 22.39 -13.01
C ARG A 301 0.62 23.11 -11.70
N ALA A 302 -0.56 23.72 -11.61
CA ALA A 302 -1.00 24.36 -10.37
C ALA A 302 -1.24 23.32 -9.25
N GLU A 303 -1.84 22.17 -9.57
CA GLU A 303 -1.99 21.08 -8.59
C GLU A 303 -0.65 20.43 -8.21
N ASP A 304 0.26 20.27 -9.18
CA ASP A 304 1.59 19.72 -8.96
C ASP A 304 2.37 20.62 -7.99
N ALA A 305 2.38 21.95 -8.23
CA ALA A 305 3.00 22.91 -7.34
C ALA A 305 2.39 22.88 -5.93
N ALA A 306 1.05 22.87 -5.81
CA ALA A 306 0.37 22.80 -4.52
C ALA A 306 0.69 21.52 -3.74
N PHE A 307 0.83 20.38 -4.44
CA PHE A 307 1.27 19.13 -3.83
C PHE A 307 2.70 19.25 -3.29
N LEU A 308 3.62 19.77 -4.09
CA LEU A 308 5.04 19.90 -3.75
C LEU A 308 5.32 20.89 -2.61
N GLU A 309 4.54 21.98 -2.52
CA GLU A 309 4.67 22.98 -1.45
C GLU A 309 4.52 22.37 -0.04
N ASN A 310 3.81 21.25 0.08
CA ASN A 310 3.58 20.57 1.35
C ASN A 310 4.68 19.54 1.70
N LEU A 311 5.66 19.32 0.83
CA LEU A 311 6.66 18.25 0.96
C LEU A 311 8.05 18.76 1.33
N HIS A 312 8.16 19.74 2.23
CA HIS A 312 9.47 20.27 2.64
C HIS A 312 9.91 19.79 4.02
N CYS A 313 11.15 19.29 4.11
CA CYS A 313 11.80 18.93 5.35
C CYS A 313 12.35 20.14 6.11
N ALA A 314 11.45 20.86 6.77
CA ALA A 314 11.81 22.00 7.60
C ALA A 314 12.66 21.59 8.83
N PRO A 315 13.59 22.45 9.30
CA PRO A 315 14.49 22.11 10.41
C PRO A 315 13.79 21.72 11.72
N ASP A 316 12.63 22.29 12.00
CA ASP A 316 11.79 21.99 13.16
C ASP A 316 11.19 20.58 13.08
N MET A 317 10.66 20.18 11.91
CA MET A 317 10.17 18.81 11.69
C MET A 317 11.30 17.78 11.82
N ILE A 318 12.50 18.07 11.30
CA ILE A 318 13.67 17.19 11.48
C ILE A 318 14.02 17.06 12.98
N ALA A 319 14.05 18.18 13.71
CA ALA A 319 14.37 18.17 15.14
C ALA A 319 13.33 17.39 15.96
N GLU A 320 12.05 17.52 15.63
CA GLU A 320 10.96 16.75 16.24
C GLU A 320 11.16 15.25 16.00
N GLN A 321 11.37 14.84 14.75
CA GLN A 321 11.58 13.43 14.40
C GLN A 321 12.80 12.83 15.09
N LEU A 322 13.92 13.57 15.16
CA LEU A 322 15.12 13.14 15.90
C LEU A 322 14.85 12.97 17.40
N SER A 323 14.04 13.87 17.99
CA SER A 323 13.65 13.77 19.40
C SER A 323 12.79 12.53 19.67
N THR A 324 11.82 12.24 18.79
CA THR A 324 10.97 11.06 18.92
C THR A 324 11.80 9.78 18.84
N LEU A 325 12.71 9.69 17.87
CA LEU A 325 13.62 8.54 17.74
C LEU A 325 14.52 8.35 18.97
N GLY A 326 15.07 9.46 19.51
CA GLY A 326 15.89 9.43 20.71
C GLY A 326 15.13 8.97 21.97
N SER A 327 13.81 9.21 22.03
CA SER A 327 12.96 8.77 23.14
C SER A 327 12.49 7.32 23.03
N ALA A 328 12.46 6.74 21.82
CA ALA A 328 12.03 5.37 21.58
C ALA A 328 13.13 4.32 21.84
N GLY A 329 14.41 4.74 21.86
CA GLY A 329 15.57 3.87 22.14
C GLY A 329 16.04 3.84 23.60
N GLY A 330 15.28 4.44 24.53
CA GLY A 330 15.61 4.56 25.97
C GLY A 330 14.86 3.60 26.88
#